data_AF-A0A6P2B0F7-F1
#
_entry.id   AF-A0A6P2B0F7-F1
#
_cell.length_a   1.000
_cell.length_b   1.000
_cell.length_c   1.000
_cell.angle_alpha   90.00
_cell.angle_beta   90.00
_cell.angle_gamma   90.00
#
_symmetry.space_group_name_H-M   'P 1'
#
loop_
_entity.id
_entity.type
_entity.pdbx_description
1 polymer ?
#
loop_
_entity_poly.entity_id
_entity_poly.type
_entity_poly.pdbx_seq_one_letter_code
_entity_poly.pdbx_strand_id
1 'polypeptide(L)'
;MAQLTINLLEGSVSFSCTPETVSAMQVAIATLMQDLKATAIQGTTPGQRPKPKPSLDYCYTGTIFLELFCNPNIYPSPFAAKVLITLRDDKIRVSAEAELTRLIEDLNQYMEHQGDLPS
;
A
#
# COMPACT_ATOMS: atom_id res chain seq x y z
N MET A 1 13.80 7.06 -15.27
CA MET A 1 12.65 6.65 -14.43
C MET A 1 13.01 5.33 -13.79
N ALA A 2 13.04 5.28 -12.47
CA ALA A 2 13.28 4.03 -11.77
C ALA A 2 12.04 3.13 -11.83
N GLN A 3 12.25 1.83 -11.66
CA GLN A 3 11.15 0.87 -11.56
C GLN A 3 10.82 0.60 -10.11
N LEU A 4 9.55 0.79 -9.76
CA LEU A 4 9.00 0.29 -8.51
C LEU A 4 8.62 -1.18 -8.73
N THR A 5 9.11 -2.06 -7.86
CA THR A 5 8.70 -3.47 -7.83
C THR A 5 7.88 -3.69 -6.58
N ILE A 6 6.65 -4.16 -6.75
CA ILE A 6 5.78 -4.56 -5.65
C ILE A 6 5.70 -6.09 -5.62
N ASN A 7 6.03 -6.66 -4.47
CA ASN A 7 5.94 -8.08 -4.20
C ASN A 7 4.51 -8.40 -3.74
N LEU A 8 3.87 -9.29 -4.49
CA LEU A 8 2.52 -9.76 -4.24
C LEU A 8 2.56 -11.03 -3.38
N LEU A 9 1.41 -11.54 -2.96
CA LEU A 9 1.35 -12.87 -2.33
C LEU A 9 1.90 -13.97 -3.25
N GLU A 10 1.68 -13.84 -4.55
CA GLU A 10 2.20 -14.73 -5.58
C GLU A 10 2.89 -13.89 -6.67
N GLY A 11 4.22 -13.90 -6.66
CA GLY A 11 5.05 -13.20 -7.64
C GLY A 11 5.23 -11.71 -7.35
N SER A 12 5.51 -10.93 -8.39
CA SER A 12 5.75 -9.51 -8.29
C SER A 12 5.35 -8.78 -9.56
N VAL A 13 5.12 -7.47 -9.44
CA VAL A 13 4.88 -6.57 -10.56
C VAL A 13 5.85 -5.41 -10.50
N SER A 14 6.43 -5.07 -11.65
CA SER A 14 7.37 -3.96 -11.77
C SER A 14 6.84 -2.97 -12.79
N PHE A 15 6.88 -1.69 -12.46
CA PHE A 15 6.43 -0.61 -13.34
C PHE A 15 7.19 0.68 -13.09
N SER A 16 7.21 1.55 -14.10
CA SER A 16 7.82 2.87 -13.98
C SER A 16 6.94 3.80 -13.15
N CYS A 17 7.55 4.47 -12.17
CA CYS A 17 6.89 5.40 -11.27
C CYS A 17 7.79 6.61 -11.05
N THR A 18 7.22 7.74 -10.62
CA THR A 18 8.01 8.90 -10.17
C THR A 18 8.22 8.84 -8.64
N PRO A 19 9.33 9.38 -8.11
CA PRO A 19 9.55 9.44 -6.66
C PRO A 19 8.44 10.16 -5.89
N GLU A 20 7.84 11.19 -6.50
CA GLU A 20 6.73 11.95 -5.89
C GLU A 20 5.48 11.07 -5.71
N THR A 21 5.22 10.19 -6.68
CA THR A 21 4.11 9.23 -6.62
C THR A 21 4.35 8.20 -5.52
N VAL A 22 5.57 7.65 -5.42
CA VAL A 22 5.94 6.72 -4.34
C VAL A 22 5.83 7.38 -2.96
N SER A 23 6.26 8.63 -2.83
CA SER A 23 6.10 9.41 -1.59
C SER A 23 4.61 9.59 -1.22
N ALA A 24 3.74 9.90 -2.19
CA ALA A 24 2.30 9.98 -1.96
C ALA A 24 1.70 8.64 -1.51
N MET A 25 2.16 7.51 -2.09
CA MET A 25 1.76 6.17 -1.65
C MET A 25 2.22 5.90 -0.21
N GLN A 26 3.45 6.25 0.15
CA GLN A 26 3.97 6.09 1.52
C GLN A 26 3.10 6.85 2.54
N VAL A 27 2.67 8.07 2.22
CA VAL A 27 1.78 8.86 3.10
C VAL A 27 0.44 8.14 3.29
N ALA A 28 -0.20 7.69 2.21
CA ALA A 28 -1.49 7.00 2.28
C ALA A 28 -1.41 5.68 3.07
N ILE A 29 -0.33 4.91 2.88
CA ILE A 29 -0.07 3.66 3.59
C ILE A 29 0.27 3.90 5.06
N ALA A 30 0.99 4.98 5.38
CA ALA A 30 1.28 5.35 6.77
C ALA A 30 -0.02 5.68 7.54
N THR A 31 -0.96 6.38 6.91
CA THR A 31 -2.29 6.63 7.48
C THR A 31 -3.05 5.32 7.73
N LEU A 32 -3.08 4.41 6.75
CA LEU A 32 -3.68 3.09 6.90
C LEU A 32 -3.06 2.31 8.07
N MET A 33 -1.73 2.33 8.21
CA MET A 33 -1.04 1.66 9.30
C MET A 33 -1.42 2.23 10.67
N GLN A 34 -1.56 3.56 10.79
CA GLN A 34 -2.01 4.20 12.03
C GLN A 34 -3.44 3.79 12.39
N ASP A 35 -4.34 3.72 11.40
CA ASP A 35 -5.72 3.31 11.62
C ASP A 35 -5.85 1.84 12.05
N LEU A 36 -5.04 0.95 11.45
CA LEU A 36 -4.97 -0.45 11.86
C LEU A 36 -4.40 -0.62 13.28
N LYS A 37 -3.37 0.17 13.65
CA LYS A 37 -2.83 0.18 15.02
C LYS A 37 -3.88 0.64 16.03
N ALA A 38 -4.63 1.69 15.72
CA ALA A 38 -5.71 2.18 16.58
C ALA A 38 -6.82 1.13 16.77
N THR A 39 -7.16 0.40 15.70
CA THR A 39 -8.16 -0.68 15.74
C THR A 39 -7.69 -1.85 16.61
N ALA A 40 -6.42 -2.26 16.48
CA ALA A 40 -5.83 -3.32 17.29
C ALA A 40 -5.84 -3.01 18.79
N ILE A 41 -5.57 -1.75 19.17
CA ILE A 41 -5.63 -1.31 20.58
C ILE A 41 -7.08 -1.34 21.10
N GLN A 42 -8.05 -0.81 20.34
CA GLN A 42 -9.45 -0.76 20.76
C GLN A 42 -10.10 -2.15 20.90
N GLY A 43 -9.71 -3.12 20.07
CA GLY A 43 -10.20 -4.51 20.15
C GLY A 43 -9.86 -5.24 21.46
N THR A 44 -8.97 -4.68 22.29
CA THR A 44 -8.61 -5.26 23.60
C THR A 44 -9.54 -4.82 24.74
N THR A 45 -10.44 -3.86 24.52
CA THR A 45 -11.33 -3.34 25.56
C THR A 45 -12.70 -4.06 25.51
N PRO A 46 -13.07 -4.85 26.54
CA PRO A 46 -14.35 -5.53 26.58
C PRO A 46 -15.52 -4.53 26.53
N GLY A 47 -16.42 -4.68 25.56
CA GLY A 47 -17.66 -3.89 25.46
C GLY A 47 -17.58 -2.63 24.59
N GLN A 48 -16.41 -2.24 24.07
CA GLN A 48 -16.31 -1.19 23.04
C GLN A 48 -16.14 -1.81 21.65
N ARG A 49 -17.15 -1.61 20.78
CA ARG A 49 -17.00 -1.90 19.35
C ARG A 49 -16.13 -0.81 18.72
N PRO A 50 -15.04 -1.15 18.02
CA PRO A 50 -14.20 -0.16 17.34
C PRO A 50 -15.03 0.70 16.39
N LYS A 51 -14.72 2.00 16.34
CA LYS A 51 -15.35 2.89 15.35
C LYS A 51 -14.84 2.53 13.95
N PRO A 52 -15.72 2.38 12.94
CA PRO A 52 -15.29 2.10 11.58
C PRO A 52 -14.31 3.15 11.08
N LYS A 53 -13.19 2.68 10.52
CA LYS A 53 -12.17 3.50 9.86
C LYS A 53 -12.43 3.57 8.36
N PRO A 54 -12.10 4.69 7.69
CA PRO A 54 -12.22 4.78 6.25
C PRO A 54 -11.34 3.74 5.57
N SER A 55 -11.79 3.23 4.42
CA SER A 55 -10.94 2.38 3.58
C SER A 55 -9.87 3.22 2.91
N LEU A 56 -8.68 2.64 2.73
CA LEU A 56 -7.69 3.17 1.80
C LEU A 56 -8.25 2.98 0.39
N ASP A 57 -8.34 4.09 -0.34
CA ASP A 57 -8.66 4.13 -1.77
C ASP A 57 -7.72 5.17 -2.40
N TYR A 58 -6.52 4.72 -2.73
CA TYR A 58 -5.50 5.55 -3.38
C TYR A 58 -5.47 5.22 -4.86
N CYS A 59 -5.72 6.22 -5.69
CA CYS A 59 -5.65 6.11 -7.14
C CYS A 59 -4.56 7.02 -7.69
N TYR A 60 -3.71 6.45 -8.54
CA TYR A 60 -2.77 7.17 -9.38
C TYR A 60 -3.12 6.91 -10.85
N THR A 61 -3.34 8.00 -11.57
CA THR A 61 -3.59 8.02 -13.02
C THR A 61 -2.46 8.77 -13.71
N GLY A 62 -1.60 8.04 -14.42
CA GLY A 62 -0.52 8.59 -15.22
C GLY A 62 -0.23 7.70 -16.42
N THR A 63 1.03 7.32 -16.61
CA THR A 63 1.45 6.34 -17.64
C THR A 63 0.82 4.97 -17.43
N ILE A 64 0.53 4.65 -16.18
CA ILE A 64 -0.22 3.48 -15.75
C ILE A 64 -1.36 3.96 -14.85
N PHE A 65 -2.40 3.15 -14.75
CA PHE A 65 -3.39 3.24 -13.70
C PHE A 65 -2.97 2.33 -12.54
N LEU A 66 -2.80 2.90 -11.35
CA LEU A 66 -2.53 2.17 -10.13
C LEU A 66 -3.59 2.52 -9.08
N GLU A 67 -4.20 1.50 -8.52
CA GLU A 67 -5.15 1.61 -7.42
C GLU A 67 -4.68 0.72 -6.27
N LEU A 68 -4.67 1.30 -5.06
CA LEU A 68 -4.44 0.60 -3.81
C LEU A 68 -5.71 0.68 -2.98
N PHE A 69 -6.28 -0.48 -2.68
CA PHE A 69 -7.47 -0.60 -1.86
C PHE A 69 -7.21 -1.44 -0.61
N CYS A 70 -7.63 -0.95 0.56
CA CYS A 70 -7.63 -1.76 1.78
C CYS A 70 -8.75 -1.31 2.72
N ASN A 71 -9.56 -2.26 3.19
CA ASN A 71 -10.52 -2.03 4.25
C ASN A 71 -9.89 -2.39 5.61
N PRO A 72 -9.52 -1.42 6.46
CA PRO A 72 -8.88 -1.72 7.74
C PRO A 72 -9.81 -2.41 8.75
N ASN A 73 -11.12 -2.36 8.55
CA ASN A 73 -12.11 -2.87 9.52
C ASN A 73 -12.24 -4.40 9.51
N ILE A 74 -11.74 -5.09 8.48
CA ILE A 74 -11.79 -6.55 8.38
C ILE A 74 -10.53 -7.23 8.93
N TYR A 75 -9.52 -6.45 9.31
CA TYR A 75 -8.24 -6.96 9.79
C TYR A 75 -8.07 -6.72 11.29
N PRO A 76 -7.58 -7.71 12.05
CA PRO A 76 -7.36 -7.57 13.49
C PRO A 76 -6.09 -6.76 13.84
N SER A 77 -5.13 -6.68 12.91
CA SER A 77 -3.86 -5.97 13.11
C SER A 77 -3.21 -5.58 11.78
N PRO A 78 -2.23 -4.65 11.78
CA PRO A 78 -1.49 -4.29 10.57
C PRO A 78 -0.75 -5.46 9.91
N PHE A 79 -0.30 -6.45 10.69
CA PHE A 79 0.47 -7.60 10.19
C PHE A 79 -0.40 -8.62 9.46
N ALA A 80 -1.71 -8.60 9.68
CA ALA A 80 -2.66 -9.44 8.96
C ALA A 80 -3.27 -8.71 7.75
N ALA A 81 -3.00 -7.42 7.59
CA ALA A 81 -3.64 -6.59 6.58
C ALA A 81 -3.04 -6.83 5.19
N LYS A 82 -3.93 -6.97 4.22
CA LYS A 82 -3.58 -7.02 2.80
C LYS A 82 -4.14 -5.82 2.07
N VAL A 83 -3.39 -5.37 1.07
CA VAL A 83 -3.77 -4.32 0.14
C VAL A 83 -4.07 -4.98 -1.20
N LEU A 84 -5.26 -4.73 -1.74
CA LEU A 84 -5.58 -5.06 -3.11
C LEU A 84 -4.94 -4.01 -4.01
N ILE A 85 -4.12 -4.48 -4.94
CA ILE A 85 -3.36 -3.66 -5.87
C ILE A 85 -3.91 -3.95 -7.26
N THR A 86 -4.46 -2.93 -7.91
CA THR A 86 -4.86 -2.99 -9.31
C THR A 86 -3.91 -2.15 -10.13
N LEU A 87 -3.12 -2.80 -10.97
CA LEU A 87 -2.30 -2.18 -11.99
C LEU A 87 -2.98 -2.38 -13.35
N ARG A 88 -3.12 -1.30 -14.11
CA ARG A 88 -3.71 -1.36 -15.46
C ARG A 88 -2.94 -0.46 -16.42
N ASP A 89 -2.69 -1.00 -17.61
CA ASP A 89 -2.26 -0.25 -18.78
C ASP A 89 -3.25 -0.47 -19.94
N ASP A 90 -2.87 -0.11 -21.17
CA ASP A 90 -3.69 -0.26 -22.37
C ASP A 90 -3.97 -1.73 -22.75
N LYS A 91 -3.19 -2.70 -22.27
CA LYS A 91 -3.20 -4.10 -22.72
C LYS A 91 -3.47 -5.11 -21.61
N ILE A 92 -3.09 -4.78 -20.38
CA ILE A 92 -3.04 -5.68 -19.24
C ILE A 92 -3.69 -5.00 -18.04
N ARG A 93 -4.47 -5.79 -17.30
CA ARG A 93 -4.91 -5.47 -15.95
C ARG A 93 -4.49 -6.59 -15.03
N VAL A 94 -3.73 -6.26 -14.01
CA VAL A 94 -3.36 -7.15 -12.91
C VAL A 94 -4.03 -6.65 -11.66
N SER A 95 -4.85 -7.49 -11.02
CA SER A 95 -5.40 -7.23 -9.69
C SER A 95 -4.94 -8.35 -8.76
N ALA A 96 -4.16 -8.00 -7.74
CA ALA A 96 -3.57 -8.96 -6.82
C ALA A 96 -3.44 -8.37 -5.42
N GLU A 97 -3.32 -9.25 -4.43
CA GLU A 97 -3.11 -8.85 -3.04
C GLU A 97 -1.62 -8.81 -2.71
N ALA A 98 -1.22 -7.85 -1.88
CA ALA A 98 0.08 -7.79 -1.24
C ALA A 98 -0.09 -7.60 0.27
N GLU A 99 0.85 -8.12 1.06
CA GLU A 99 0.90 -7.83 2.49
C GLU A 99 1.24 -6.36 2.71
N LEU A 100 0.55 -5.70 3.64
CA LEU A 100 0.77 -4.28 3.93
C LEU A 100 2.21 -4.00 4.34
N THR A 101 2.79 -4.85 5.19
CA THR A 101 4.18 -4.75 5.65
C THR A 101 5.14 -4.88 4.48
N ARG A 102 4.89 -5.82 3.57
CA ARG A 102 5.72 -6.02 2.40
C ARG A 102 5.67 -4.83 1.45
N LEU A 103 4.48 -4.27 1.23
CA LEU A 103 4.31 -3.07 0.42
C LEU A 103 5.08 -1.87 1.00
N ILE A 104 5.11 -1.71 2.34
CA ILE A 104 5.92 -0.67 2.99
C ILE A 104 7.40 -0.86 2.71
N GLU A 105 7.91 -2.09 2.82
CA GLU A 105 9.31 -2.41 2.52
C GLU A 105 9.66 -2.07 1.06
N ASP A 106 8.82 -2.48 0.12
CA ASP A 106 9.04 -2.26 -1.31
C ASP A 106 9.11 -0.75 -1.65
N LEU A 107 8.25 0.07 -1.06
CA LEU A 107 8.26 1.53 -1.27
C LEU A 107 9.48 2.19 -0.61
N ASN A 108 9.87 1.74 0.57
CA ASN A 108 11.06 2.25 1.26
C ASN A 108 12.33 1.92 0.47
N GLN A 109 12.47 0.68 0.00
CA GLN A 109 13.59 0.26 -0.84
C GLN A 109 13.67 1.11 -2.12
N TYR A 110 12.54 1.39 -2.77
CA TYR A 110 12.54 2.27 -3.94
C TYR A 110 13.09 3.66 -3.61
N MET A 111 12.63 4.28 -2.52
CA MET A 111 13.04 5.63 -2.13
C MET A 111 14.52 5.70 -1.71
N GLU A 112 15.04 4.68 -1.03
CA GLU A 112 16.46 4.56 -0.68
C GLU A 112 17.33 4.54 -1.94
N HIS A 113 16.96 3.74 -2.95
CA HIS A 113 17.68 3.69 -4.23
C HIS A 113 17.60 4.99 -5.04
N GLN A 114 16.56 5.82 -4.84
CA GLN A 114 16.50 7.16 -5.46
C GLN A 114 17.40 8.18 -4.75
N GLY A 115 17.66 8.01 -3.45
CA GLY A 115 18.58 8.86 -2.69
C GLY A 115 20.06 8.62 -2.98
N ASP A 116 20.42 7.49 -3.60
CA ASP A 116 21.80 7.06 -3.86
C ASP A 116 22.28 7.35 -5.31
N LEU A 117 21.46 8.02 -6.14
CA LEU A 117 21.92 8.51 -7.44
C LEU A 117 22.78 9.78 -7.25
N PRO A 118 24.05 9.80 -7.70
CA PRO A 118 24.83 11.04 -7.71
C PRO A 118 24.16 12.06 -8.64
N SER A 119 23.84 13.22 -8.07
CA SER A 119 23.34 14.41 -8.76
C SER A 119 24.29 14.93 -9.82
#